data_AF-A0A2S6CQB1-F1
#
_entry.id   AF-A0A2S6CQB1-F1
#
_cell.length_a   1.000
_cell.length_b   1.000
_cell.length_c   1.000
_cell.angle_alpha   90.00
_cell.angle_beta   90.00
_cell.angle_gamma   90.00
#
_symmetry.space_group_name_H-M   'P 1'
#
loop_
_entity.id
_entity.type
_entity.pdbx_description
1 polymer ?
#
loop_
_entity_poly.entity_id
_entity_poly.type
_entity_poly.pdbx_seq_one_letter_code
_entity_poly.pdbx_strand_id
1 'polypeptide(L)'
;MEDKFEILDSDEGDVVIDFDGYILKASQLDIALSKVILDNGNLNHLNHELKSINSRVLPSVKKPENWVSNGVDCQILKPGKNWQEGKLRMKVCLEFCPDEPEIEETEIKEPESPLDDLREKMKLHHK
;
A
#
# COMPACT_ATOMS: atom_id res chain seq x y z
N MET A 1 -15.95 15.38 10.91
CA MET A 1 -15.67 14.65 9.67
C MET A 1 -14.58 13.66 10.02
N GLU A 2 -14.80 12.38 9.76
CA GLU A 2 -13.73 11.39 9.85
C GLU A 2 -12.97 11.47 8.52
N ASP A 3 -11.70 11.84 8.58
CA ASP A 3 -10.82 11.81 7.42
C ASP A 3 -10.69 10.34 6.97
N LYS A 4 -11.12 10.04 5.75
CA LYS A 4 -11.12 8.68 5.21
C LYS A 4 -9.79 8.45 4.50
N PHE A 5 -8.78 8.07 5.27
CA PHE A 5 -7.50 7.63 4.75
C PHE A 5 -7.60 6.22 4.17
N GLU A 6 -7.09 6.05 2.95
CA GLU A 6 -7.03 4.76 2.26
C GLU A 6 -5.58 4.39 1.96
N ILE A 7 -5.25 3.11 2.10
CA ILE A 7 -3.91 2.61 1.83
C ILE A 7 -3.69 2.63 0.32
N LEU A 8 -2.59 3.26 -0.11
CA LEU A 8 -2.15 3.21 -1.50
C LEU A 8 -1.63 1.81 -1.82
N ASP A 9 -2.43 1.01 -2.53
CA ASP A 9 -2.01 -0.28 -3.07
C ASP A 9 -1.56 -0.13 -4.52
N SER A 10 -0.44 -0.74 -4.89
CA SER A 10 0.21 -0.53 -6.20
C SER A 10 -0.18 -1.58 -7.25
N ASP A 11 -1.26 -2.32 -7.01
CA ASP A 11 -1.64 -3.47 -7.84
C ASP A 11 -2.06 -3.08 -9.27
N GLU A 12 -2.53 -1.84 -9.48
CA GLU A 12 -3.02 -1.34 -10.79
C GLU A 12 -2.02 -0.44 -11.54
N GLY A 13 -0.83 -0.23 -10.99
CA GLY A 13 0.17 0.67 -11.56
C GLY A 13 0.93 1.44 -10.49
N ASP A 14 1.90 2.24 -10.93
CA ASP A 14 2.73 3.03 -10.02
C ASP A 14 2.08 4.39 -9.76
N VAL A 15 1.47 4.56 -8.59
CA VAL A 15 0.85 5.83 -8.15
C VAL A 15 1.91 6.93 -8.10
N VAL A 16 1.54 8.13 -8.52
CA VAL A 16 2.43 9.29 -8.52
C VAL A 16 1.92 10.32 -7.52
N ILE A 17 2.82 10.82 -6.68
CA ILE A 17 2.56 11.81 -5.65
C ILE A 17 3.25 13.10 -6.09
N ASP A 18 2.53 14.23 -6.06
CA ASP A 18 3.06 15.56 -6.33
C ASP A 18 3.04 16.40 -5.06
N PHE A 19 4.21 16.82 -4.61
CA PHE A 19 4.36 17.82 -3.57
C PHE A 19 4.80 19.13 -4.21
N ASP A 20 3.89 20.03 -4.58
CA ASP A 20 4.24 21.37 -5.11
C ASP A 20 5.26 21.34 -6.28
N GLY A 21 5.08 20.42 -7.23
CA GLY A 21 5.96 20.20 -8.37
C GLY A 21 7.07 19.15 -8.14
N TYR A 22 7.23 18.66 -6.91
CA TYR A 22 8.12 17.53 -6.61
C TYR A 22 7.38 16.21 -6.80
N ILE A 23 7.46 15.70 -8.03
CA ILE A 23 6.76 14.50 -8.46
C ILE A 23 7.60 13.25 -8.18
N LEU A 24 7.03 12.27 -7.48
CA LEU A 24 7.65 10.97 -7.25
C LEU A 24 6.65 9.82 -7.29
N LYS A 25 7.17 8.62 -7.58
CA LYS A 25 6.40 7.38 -7.56
C LYS A 25 6.24 6.87 -6.13
N ALA A 26 5.04 6.49 -5.74
CA ALA A 26 4.74 5.91 -4.43
C ALA A 26 5.58 4.65 -4.17
N SER A 27 5.78 3.80 -5.18
CA SER A 27 6.63 2.61 -5.05
C SER A 27 8.10 2.95 -4.76
N GLN A 28 8.63 4.03 -5.35
CA GLN A 28 10.00 4.51 -5.09
C GLN A 28 10.11 5.05 -3.66
N LEU A 29 9.09 5.76 -3.18
CA LEU A 29 9.03 6.26 -1.82
C LEU A 29 8.97 5.12 -0.80
N ASP A 30 8.13 4.10 -1.03
CA ASP A 30 8.05 2.91 -0.18
C ASP A 30 9.41 2.19 -0.07
N ILE A 31 10.09 1.97 -1.20
CA ILE A 31 11.43 1.37 -1.23
C ILE A 31 12.42 2.23 -0.43
N ALA A 32 12.40 3.55 -0.62
CA ALA A 32 13.31 4.46 0.06
C ALA A 32 13.07 4.49 1.58
N LEU A 33 11.81 4.59 2.01
CA LEU A 33 11.42 4.58 3.42
C LEU A 33 11.76 3.25 4.08
N SER A 34 11.48 2.13 3.42
CA SER A 34 11.84 0.80 3.90
C SER A 34 13.35 0.65 4.12
N LYS A 35 14.17 1.19 3.22
CA LYS A 35 15.63 1.21 3.39
C LYS A 35 16.06 2.12 4.55
N VAL A 36 15.48 3.30 4.68
CA VAL A 36 15.81 4.23 5.77
C VAL A 36 15.45 3.58 7.10
N ILE A 37 14.21 3.14 7.31
CA ILE A 37 13.76 2.60 8.61
C ILE A 37 14.56 1.35 9.02
N LEU A 38 14.95 0.51 8.06
CA LEU A 38 15.49 -0.82 8.31
C LEU A 38 16.99 -0.97 8.00
N ASP A 39 17.70 0.13 7.72
CA ASP A 39 19.16 0.17 7.73
C ASP A 39 19.70 -0.02 9.16
N ASN A 40 20.90 -0.58 9.27
CA ASN A 40 21.55 -0.92 10.54
C ASN A 40 21.69 0.25 11.51
N GLY A 41 21.98 1.46 10.99
CA GLY A 41 22.04 2.66 11.83
C GLY A 41 20.70 2.99 12.46
N ASN A 42 19.60 2.79 11.72
CA ASN A 42 18.26 3.18 12.13
C ASN A 42 17.56 2.10 12.98
N LEU A 43 17.91 0.81 12.82
CA LEU A 43 17.50 -0.23 13.77
C LEU A 43 18.05 0.01 15.18
N ASN A 44 19.26 0.57 15.30
CA ASN A 44 19.81 0.95 16.60
C ASN A 44 19.03 2.11 17.22
N HIS A 45 18.63 3.08 16.40
CA HIS A 45 17.78 4.18 16.85
C HIS A 45 16.40 3.68 17.30
N LEU A 46 15.76 2.80 16.52
CA LEU A 46 14.50 2.16 16.91
C LEU A 46 14.65 1.36 18.21
N ASN A 47 15.76 0.65 18.39
CA ASN A 47 16.06 -0.04 19.65
C ASN A 47 16.30 0.92 20.83
N HIS A 48 16.81 2.12 20.57
CA HIS A 48 16.93 3.17 21.58
C HIS A 48 15.55 3.68 22.00
N GLU A 49 14.67 3.98 21.04
CA GLU A 49 13.31 4.40 21.31
C GLU A 49 12.48 3.31 22.01
N LEU A 50 12.65 2.04 21.65
CA LEU A 50 12.02 0.94 22.38
C LEU A 50 12.44 0.89 23.85
N LYS A 51 13.72 1.15 24.14
CA LYS A 51 14.21 1.23 25.53
C LYS A 51 13.64 2.45 26.26
N SER A 52 13.47 3.59 25.60
CA SER A 52 12.95 4.81 26.21
C SER A 52 11.52 4.62 26.73
N ILE A 53 10.72 3.80 26.04
CA ILE A 53 9.36 3.41 26.46
C ILE A 53 9.31 2.14 27.34
N ASN A 54 10.44 1.75 27.95
CA ASN A 54 10.59 0.55 28.80
C ASN A 54 10.25 -0.78 28.10
N SER A 55 10.36 -0.84 26.77
CA SER A 55 10.22 -2.08 26.01
C SER A 55 11.56 -2.82 25.88
N ARG A 56 11.49 -4.06 25.37
CA ARG A 56 12.67 -4.80 24.92
C ARG A 56 13.07 -4.32 23.52
N VAL A 57 14.29 -4.66 23.12
CA VAL A 57 14.82 -4.36 21.79
C VAL A 57 14.45 -5.43 20.77
N LEU A 58 14.49 -5.07 19.49
CA LEU A 58 14.52 -6.03 18.39
C LEU A 58 15.85 -6.80 18.38
N PRO A 59 15.84 -8.09 18.04
CA PRO A 59 17.05 -8.88 17.92
C PRO A 59 17.89 -8.38 16.74
N SER A 60 19.21 -8.42 16.90
CA SER A 60 20.12 -8.22 15.78
C SER A 60 20.01 -9.42 14.83
N VAL A 61 19.85 -9.15 13.54
CA VAL A 61 19.77 -10.16 12.49
C VAL A 61 21.02 -10.09 11.62
N LYS A 62 21.44 -11.24 11.07
CA LYS A 62 22.62 -11.31 10.19
C LYS A 62 22.49 -10.41 8.94
N LYS A 63 21.25 -10.21 8.50
CA LYS A 63 20.86 -9.48 7.29
C LYS A 63 19.71 -8.54 7.62
N PRO A 64 19.96 -7.23 7.81
CA PRO A 64 18.94 -6.25 8.17
C PRO A 64 17.79 -6.19 7.18
N GLU A 65 18.09 -6.43 5.90
CA GLU A 65 17.11 -6.50 4.82
C GLU A 65 16.06 -7.59 5.02
N ASN A 66 16.29 -8.58 5.89
CA ASN A 66 15.29 -9.60 6.22
C ASN A 66 14.06 -9.00 6.91
N TRP A 67 14.20 -7.88 7.65
CA TRP A 67 13.05 -7.20 8.24
C TRP A 67 12.05 -6.75 7.17
N VAL A 68 12.51 -6.40 5.95
CA VAL A 68 11.65 -5.94 4.84
C VAL A 68 11.31 -7.08 3.87
N SER A 69 12.19 -8.06 3.69
CA SER A 69 12.11 -9.05 2.61
C SER A 69 11.55 -10.40 3.10
N ASN A 70 12.42 -11.24 3.66
CA ASN A 70 12.13 -12.63 4.03
C ASN A 70 11.37 -12.78 5.36
N GLY A 71 11.33 -11.72 6.16
CA GLY A 71 10.89 -11.75 7.54
C GLY A 71 11.93 -12.33 8.49
N VAL A 72 11.71 -12.11 9.79
CA VAL A 72 12.53 -12.60 10.90
C VAL A 72 11.71 -13.60 11.71
N ASP A 73 12.29 -14.75 12.03
CA ASP A 73 11.62 -15.79 12.80
C ASP A 73 11.19 -15.27 14.18
N CYS A 74 9.95 -15.55 14.57
CA CYS A 74 9.36 -15.10 15.82
C CYS A 74 8.23 -16.04 16.27
N GLN A 75 7.74 -15.80 17.49
CA GLN A 75 6.50 -16.39 17.97
C GLN A 75 5.54 -15.26 18.35
N ILE A 76 4.26 -15.39 17.98
CA ILE A 76 3.21 -14.42 18.32
C ILE A 76 2.21 -15.09 19.26
N LEU A 77 1.85 -14.37 20.33
CA LEU A 77 0.73 -14.71 21.20
C LEU A 77 -0.34 -13.62 21.06
N LYS A 78 -1.54 -14.02 20.65
CA LYS A 78 -2.72 -13.13 20.64
C LYS A 78 -3.62 -13.49 21.82
N PRO A 79 -4.37 -12.53 22.41
CA PRO A 79 -5.34 -12.83 23.45
C PRO A 79 -6.28 -13.97 23.03
N GLY A 80 -6.45 -14.97 23.91
CA GLY A 80 -7.29 -16.14 23.66
C GLY A 80 -6.72 -17.17 22.66
N LYS A 81 -5.47 -17.04 22.23
CA LYS A 81 -4.78 -18.02 21.36
C LYS A 81 -3.51 -18.56 22.03
N ASN A 82 -2.98 -19.65 21.47
CA ASN A 82 -1.67 -20.19 21.86
C ASN A 82 -0.54 -19.46 21.11
N TRP A 83 0.70 -19.65 21.59
CA TRP A 83 1.89 -19.22 20.86
C TRP A 83 1.92 -19.86 19.47
N GLN A 84 2.16 -19.03 18.46
CA GLN A 84 2.28 -19.45 17.07
C GLN A 84 3.65 -19.05 16.52
N GLU A 85 4.42 -20.03 16.04
CA GLU A 85 5.67 -19.77 15.33
C GLU A 85 5.38 -19.20 13.93
N GLY A 86 6.24 -18.32 13.47
CA GLY A 86 6.12 -17.72 12.14
C GLY A 86 7.24 -16.73 11.88
N LYS A 87 7.03 -15.86 10.89
CA LYS A 87 7.97 -14.80 10.53
C LYS A 87 7.28 -13.45 10.61
N LEU A 88 7.97 -12.48 11.20
CA LEU A 88 7.56 -11.08 11.22
C LEU A 88 8.30 -10.33 10.12
N ARG A 89 7.55 -9.63 9.26
CA ARG A 89 8.07 -8.72 8.24
C ARG A 89 7.47 -7.34 8.45
N MET A 90 8.29 -6.31 8.33
CA MET A 90 7.90 -4.91 8.42
C MET A 90 7.71 -4.37 7.00
N LYS A 91 6.61 -3.64 6.80
CA LYS A 91 6.30 -2.91 5.58
C LYS A 91 5.94 -1.49 5.95
N VAL A 92 6.25 -0.56 5.05
CA VAL A 92 5.71 0.79 5.11
C VAL A 92 4.42 0.80 4.29
N CYS A 93 3.37 1.42 4.83
CA CYS A 93 2.14 1.69 4.10
C CYS A 93 1.99 3.20 4.00
N LEU A 94 1.65 3.68 2.81
CA LEU A 94 1.31 5.08 2.58
C LEU A 94 -0.21 5.18 2.53
N GLU A 95 -0.76 6.16 3.23
CA GLU A 95 -2.19 6.43 3.27
C GLU A 95 -2.47 7.80 2.64
N PHE A 96 -3.56 7.89 1.88
CA PHE A 96 -4.00 9.10 1.22
C PHE A 96 -5.48 9.35 1.51
N CYS A 97 -5.84 10.62 1.74
CA CYS A 97 -7.21 11.07 1.91
C CYS A 97 -7.47 12.16 0.86
N PRO A 98 -8.28 11.91 -0.17
CA PRO A 98 -8.62 12.93 -1.14
C PRO A 98 -9.59 13.96 -0.52
N ASP A 99 -9.51 15.22 -0.97
CA ASP A 99 -10.41 16.30 -0.52
C ASP A 99 -11.86 16.08 -0.99
N GLU A 100 -12.03 15.42 -2.14
CA GLU A 100 -13.32 15.00 -2.68
C GLU A 100 -13.35 13.47 -2.75
N PRO A 101 -14.46 12.80 -2.38
CA PRO A 101 -14.54 11.35 -2.46
C PRO A 101 -14.33 10.89 -3.90
N GLU A 102 -13.59 9.80 -4.10
CA GLU A 102 -13.52 9.14 -5.40
C GLU A 102 -14.95 8.82 -5.85
N ILE A 103 -15.36 9.46 -6.94
CA ILE A 103 -16.58 9.09 -7.63
C ILE A 103 -16.23 7.74 -8.25
N GLU A 104 -16.67 6.64 -7.62
CA GLU A 104 -16.72 5.35 -8.31
C GLU A 104 -17.40 5.64 -9.65
N GLU A 105 -16.66 5.45 -10.75
CA GLU A 105 -17.25 5.48 -12.08
C GLU A 105 -18.26 4.34 -12.10
N THR A 106 -19.49 4.62 -11.65
CA THR A 106 -20.64 3.78 -11.93
C THR A 106 -20.59 3.63 -13.43
N GLU A 107 -20.33 2.41 -13.91
CA GLU A 107 -20.47 2.04 -15.30
C GLU A 107 -21.69 2.77 -15.83
N ILE A 108 -21.47 3.85 -16.58
CA ILE A 108 -22.52 4.45 -17.36
C ILE A 108 -22.71 3.37 -18.40
N LYS A 109 -23.61 2.42 -18.13
CA LYS A 109 -24.25 1.63 -19.16
C LYS A 109 -24.83 2.71 -20.06
N GLU A 110 -24.10 3.05 -21.12
CA GLU A 110 -24.62 3.88 -22.18
C GLU A 110 -26.00 3.31 -22.47
N PRO A 111 -27.09 4.05 -22.22
CA PRO A 111 -28.40 3.55 -22.61
C PRO A 111 -28.28 3.30 -24.11
N GLU A 112 -28.52 2.06 -24.55
CA GLU A 112 -28.40 1.65 -25.96
C GLU A 112 -28.86 2.80 -26.84
N SER A 113 -27.91 3.39 -27.56
CA SER A 113 -28.15 4.65 -28.23
C SER A 113 -29.20 4.38 -29.30
N PRO A 114 -30.30 5.15 -29.40
CA PRO A 114 -31.34 4.94 -30.41
C PRO A 114 -30.82 5.04 -31.86
N LEU A 115 -29.56 5.43 -32.05
CA LEU A 115 -28.83 5.43 -33.33
C LEU A 115 -28.27 4.05 -33.72
N ASP A 116 -28.12 3.11 -32.78
CA ASP A 116 -27.65 1.76 -33.08
C ASP A 116 -28.68 0.95 -33.87
N ASP A 117 -29.97 1.11 -33.55
CA ASP A 117 -31.08 0.55 -34.32
C ASP A 117 -31.09 1.02 -35.79
N LEU A 118 -30.64 2.26 -36.04
CA LEU A 118 -30.54 2.82 -37.40
C LEU A 118 -29.34 2.26 -38.16
N ARG A 119 -28.21 2.02 -37.47
CA ARG A 119 -27.04 1.36 -38.08
C ARG A 119 -27.34 -0.06 -38.52
N GLU A 120 -28.13 -0.81 -37.75
CA GLU A 120 -28.54 -2.17 -38.14
C GLU A 120 -29.44 -2.17 -39.37
N LYS A 121 -30.41 -1.26 -39.45
CA LYS A 121 -31.32 -1.16 -40.61
C LYS A 121 -30.60 -0.82 -41.91
N MET A 122 -29.51 -0.05 -41.86
CA MET A 122 -28.72 0.29 -43.06
C MET A 122 -27.86 -0.88 -43.57
N LYS A 123 -27.50 -1.84 -42.70
CA LYS A 123 -26.77 -3.05 -43.10
C LYS A 123 -27.66 -4.06 -43.82
N LEU A 124 -28.97 -4.11 -43.50
CA LEU A 124 -29.92 -5.01 -44.16
C LEU A 124 -30.23 -4.62 -45.63
N HIS A 125 -30.06 -3.35 -46.01
CA HIS A 125 -30.43 -2.85 -47.34
C HIS A 125 -29.35 -3.03 -48.43
N HIS A 126 -28.24 -3.70 -48.13
CA HIS A 126 -27.11 -3.90 -49.06
C HIS A 126 -26.88 -5.37 -49.45
N LYS A 127 -27.94 -6.19 -49.55
CA LYS A 127 -27.84 -7.56 -50.08
C LYS A 127 -28.83 -7.83 -51.20
#